data_AF-A0A7X8R5Y0-F1
#
_entry.id   AF-A0A7X8R5Y0-F1
#
_cell.length_a   1.000
_cell.length_b   1.000
_cell.length_c   1.000
_cell.angle_alpha   90.00
_cell.angle_beta   90.00
_cell.angle_gamma   90.00
#
_symmetry.space_group_name_H-M   'P 1'
#
loop_
_entity.id
_entity.type
_entity.pdbx_description
1 polymer ?
#
loop_
_entity_poly.entity_id
_entity_poly.type
_entity_poly.pdbx_seq_one_letter_code
_entity_poly.pdbx_strand_id
1 'polypeptide(L)' 'MPLRSLLILLWIACSSLACQTGPLTFYFLDMVGGGSTLIVTPSGESLLIDTGSLEPKGRDDGRILQACRDAGLERIDHL' A
#
# COMPACT_ATOMS: atom_id res chain seq x y z
N MET A 1 -21.41 -2.28 -37.99
CA MET A 1 -21.70 -1.93 -36.57
C MET A 1 -22.17 -0.49 -36.54
N PRO A 2 -23.31 -0.15 -35.92
CA PRO A 2 -23.81 1.22 -35.96
C PRO A 2 -22.88 2.15 -35.16
N LEU A 3 -22.64 3.37 -35.65
CA LEU A 3 -21.77 4.39 -35.06
C LEU A 3 -22.04 4.62 -33.56
N ARG A 4 -23.30 4.46 -33.17
CA ARG A 4 -23.78 4.58 -31.78
C ARG A 4 -23.23 3.48 -30.86
N SER A 5 -23.11 2.24 -31.35
CA SER A 5 -22.48 1.14 -30.60
C SER A 5 -20.97 1.37 -30.43
N LEU A 6 -20.31 1.93 -31.45
CA LEU A 6 -18.88 2.25 -31.37
C LEU A 6 -18.61 3.36 -30.32
N LEU A 7 -19.46 4.38 -30.28
CA LEU A 7 -19.36 5.47 -29.30
C LEU A 7 -19.56 4.97 -27.85
N ILE A 8 -20.49 4.05 -27.62
CA ILE A 8 -20.72 3.45 -26.29
C ILE A 8 -19.51 2.63 -25.84
N LEU A 9 -18.94 1.81 -26.74
CA LEU A 9 -17.73 1.03 -26.46
C LEU A 9 -16.52 1.93 -26.14
N LEU A 10 -16.36 3.04 -26.87
CA LEU A 10 -15.27 4.00 -26.63
C LEU A 10 -15.41 4.71 -25.27
N TRP A 11 -16.64 5.00 -24.85
CA TRP A 11 -16.92 5.65 -23.56
C TRP A 11 -16.60 4.74 -22.36
N ILE A 12 -16.95 3.46 -22.46
CA ILE A 12 -16.64 2.46 -21.43
C ILE A 12 -15.12 2.26 -21.33
N ALA A 13 -14.42 2.17 -22.46
CA ALA A 13 -12.96 2.00 -22.47
C ALA A 13 -12.20 3.18 -21.84
N CYS A 14 -12.67 4.42 -22.00
CA CYS A 14 -12.06 5.59 -21.37
C CYS A 14 -12.27 5.63 -19.84
N SER A 15 -13.35 5.01 -19.34
CA SER A 15 -13.69 5.05 -17.90
C SER A 15 -12.76 4.18 -17.05
N SER A 16 -12.13 3.17 -17.65
CA SER A 16 -11.21 2.23 -16.98
C SER A 16 -9.77 2.75 -16.84
N LEU A 17 -9.45 3.89 -17.45
CA LEU A 17 -8.14 4.55 -17.41
C LEU A 17 -8.04 5.57 -16.25
N ALA A 18 -8.90 5.46 -15.24
CA ALA A 18 -8.78 6.27 -14.04
C ALA A 18 -7.45 5.94 -13.36
N CYS A 19 -6.55 6.94 -13.28
CA CYS A 19 -5.36 6.87 -12.44
C CYS A 19 -5.78 6.51 -11.02
N GLN A 20 -5.05 5.62 -10.36
CA GLN A 20 -5.33 5.30 -8.95
C GLN A 20 -5.16 6.58 -8.14
N THR A 21 -6.27 7.04 -7.56
CA THR A 21 -6.32 8.28 -6.80
C THR A 21 -6.10 7.93 -5.33
N GLY A 22 -5.07 8.52 -4.73
CA GLY A 22 -4.72 8.27 -3.34
C GLY A 22 -3.29 8.72 -3.04
N PRO A 23 -2.93 8.91 -1.76
CA PRO A 23 -1.57 9.22 -1.38
C PRO A 23 -0.67 7.98 -1.50
N LEU A 24 0.57 8.17 -1.93
CA LEU A 24 1.65 7.24 -1.59
C LEU A 24 2.05 7.52 -0.14
N THR A 25 1.82 6.55 0.74
CA THR A 25 1.97 6.75 2.18
C THR A 25 3.24 6.08 2.68
N PHE A 26 4.00 6.78 3.52
CA PHE A 26 5.22 6.29 4.15
C PHE A 26 5.05 6.30 5.67
N TYR A 27 5.26 5.15 6.30
CA TYR A 27 5.33 5.01 7.74
C TYR A 27 6.79 4.84 8.14
N PHE A 28 7.38 5.87 8.73
CA PHE A 28 8.67 5.76 9.40
C PHE A 28 8.43 5.27 10.82
N LEU A 29 8.78 4.02 11.06
CA LEU A 29 8.47 3.39 12.33
C LEU A 29 9.61 3.65 13.32
N ASP A 30 9.25 4.08 14.53
CA ASP A 30 10.22 4.23 15.62
C ASP A 30 10.65 2.84 16.11
N MET A 31 11.88 2.45 15.80
CA MET A 31 12.48 1.15 16.11
C MET A 31 13.52 1.32 17.23
N VAL A 32 13.76 0.28 18.04
CA VAL A 32 14.81 0.34 19.08
C VAL A 32 16.20 0.38 18.45
N GLY A 33 16.38 -0.37 17.36
CA GLY A 33 17.61 -0.43 16.60
C GLY A 33 17.32 -0.74 15.14
N GLY A 34 18.20 -0.28 14.25
CA GLY A 34 17.98 -0.36 12.81
C GLY A 34 16.89 0.59 12.34
N GLY A 35 16.19 0.21 11.27
CA GLY A 35 15.06 0.94 10.73
C GLY A 35 13.89 0.02 10.41
N SER A 36 12.74 0.61 10.13
CA SER A 36 11.64 -0.09 9.47
C SER A 36 10.74 0.95 8.81
N THR A 37 10.53 0.81 7.50
CA THR A 37 9.70 1.72 6.71
C THR A 37 8.65 0.93 5.97
N LEU A 38 7.37 1.20 6.24
CA LEU A 38 6.26 0.66 5.47
C LEU A 38 5.83 1.68 4.43
N ILE A 39 5.78 1.26 3.17
CA ILE A 39 5.32 2.06 2.03
C ILE A 39 4.01 1.44 1.55
N VAL A 40 2.99 2.27 1.38
CA VAL A 40 1.67 1.86 0.87
C VAL A 40 1.31 2.69 -0.35
N THR A 41 1.11 2.02 -1.47
CA THR A 41 0.77 2.67 -2.74
C THR A 41 -0.71 3.09 -2.76
N PRO A 42 -1.12 3.95 -3.71
CA PRO A 42 -2.54 4.25 -3.93
C PRO A 42 -3.40 3.03 -4.32
N SER A 43 -2.81 1.94 -4.83
CA SER A 43 -3.51 0.66 -5.06
C SER A 43 -3.71 -0.17 -3.79
N GLY A 44 -3.10 0.23 -2.67
CA GLY A 44 -3.06 -0.56 -1.44
C GLY A 44 -1.99 -1.66 -1.45
N GLU A 45 -1.08 -1.66 -2.43
CA GLU A 45 0.09 -2.55 -2.43
C GLU A 45 1.10 -2.06 -1.37
N SER A 46 1.77 -3.00 -0.72
CA SER A 46 2.62 -2.73 0.43
C SER A 46 4.05 -3.26 0.28
N LEU A 47 5.02 -2.43 0.67
CA LEU A 47 6.44 -2.79 0.75
C LEU A 47 6.95 -2.42 2.14
N LEU A 48 7.47 -3.41 2.88
CA LEU A 48 8.18 -3.19 4.13
C LEU A 48 9.68 -3.28 3.90
N ILE A 49 10.44 -2.27 4.31
CA ILE A 49 11.90 -2.27 4.24
C ILE A 49 12.44 -2.32 5.68
N ASP A 50 13.26 -3.33 5.97
CA ASP A 50 13.78 -3.67 7.30
C ASP A 50 12.71 -3.92 8.38
N THR A 51 13.10 -4.62 9.44
CA THR A 51 12.18 -5.09 10.49
C THR A 51 12.59 -4.68 11.91
N GLY A 52 13.50 -3.71 12.04
CA GLY A 52 13.96 -3.21 13.33
C GLY A 52 14.74 -4.24 14.15
N SER A 53 14.53 -4.24 15.46
CA SER A 53 15.23 -5.08 16.44
C SER A 53 14.36 -6.24 16.94
N LEU A 54 14.98 -7.39 17.21
CA LEU A 54 14.32 -8.51 17.91
C LEU A 54 14.18 -8.27 19.43
N GLU A 55 14.92 -7.30 19.97
CA GLU A 55 14.93 -6.98 21.40
C GLU A 55 14.54 -5.51 21.65
N PRO A 56 13.66 -5.22 22.63
CA PRO A 56 12.93 -6.17 23.46
C PRO A 56 11.84 -6.89 22.65
N LYS A 57 11.72 -8.20 22.86
CA LYS A 57 10.76 -9.05 22.15
C LYS A 57 9.34 -8.48 22.15
N GLY A 58 8.73 -8.35 20.97
CA GLY A 58 7.33 -7.93 20.82
C GLY A 58 7.12 -6.42 20.58
N ARG A 59 8.15 -5.57 20.73
CA ARG A 59 7.99 -4.12 20.56
C ARG A 59 7.98 -3.72 19.09
N ASP A 60 9.02 -4.05 18.35
CA ASP A 60 9.26 -3.53 16.99
C ASP A 60 8.32 -4.21 15.97
N ASP A 61 8.13 -5.53 16.08
CA ASP A 61 7.08 -6.27 15.36
C ASP A 61 5.68 -5.76 15.73
N GLY A 62 5.43 -5.43 17.00
CA GLY A 62 4.19 -4.82 17.45
C GLY A 62 3.89 -3.48 16.76
N ARG A 63 4.92 -2.67 16.51
CA ARG A 63 4.81 -1.37 15.82
C ARG A 63 4.60 -1.53 14.31
N ILE A 64 5.28 -2.49 13.68
CA ILE A 64 5.02 -2.86 12.29
C ILE A 64 3.57 -3.30 12.13
N LEU A 65 3.08 -4.20 12.99
CA LEU A 65 1.68 -4.64 12.96
C LEU A 65 0.68 -3.51 13.22
N GLN A 66 1.03 -2.54 14.06
CA GLN A 66 0.19 -1.37 14.28
C GLN A 66 0.08 -0.50 13.03
N ALA A 67 1.19 -0.27 12.32
CA ALA A 67 1.18 0.46 11.07
C ALA A 67 0.42 -0.28 9.96
N CYS A 68 0.55 -1.61 9.87
CA CYS A 68 -0.27 -2.42 8.95
C CYS A 68 -1.76 -2.25 9.25
N ARG A 69 -2.18 -2.25 10.52
CA ARG A 69 -3.57 -2.00 10.91
C ARG A 69 -4.05 -0.59 10.57
N ASP A 70 -3.22 0.41 10.82
CA ASP A 70 -3.53 1.81 10.48
C ASP A 70 -3.72 1.99 8.96
N ALA A 71 -2.89 1.30 8.18
CA ALA A 71 -2.98 1.26 6.72
C ALA A 71 -4.10 0.36 6.16
N GLY A 72 -4.82 -0.39 7.01
CA GLY A 72 -5.87 -1.33 6.57
C GLY A 72 -5.35 -2.56 5.83
N LEU A 73 -4.09 -2.96 6.07
CA LEU A 73 -3.45 -4.09 5.40
C LEU A 73 -3.73 -5.41 6.12
N GLU A 74 -4.14 -6.42 5.35
CA GLU A 74 -4.24 -7.81 5.83
C GLU A 74 -2.92 -8.59 5.69
N ARG A 75 -2.05 -8.15 4.79
CA ARG A 75 -0.73 -8.73 4.53
C ARG A 75 0.24 -7.65 4.04
N ILE A 76 1.53 -7.97 4.07
CA ILE A 76 2.58 -7.22 3.40
C ILE A 76 2.87 -7.93 2.07
N ASP A 77 2.83 -7.22 0.94
CA ASP A 77 3.03 -7.82 -0.37
C ASP A 77 4.52 -8.07 -0.66
N HIS A 78 5.40 -7.18 -0.21
CA HIS A 78 6.85 -7.28 -0.39
C HIS A 78 7.61 -6.93 0.91
N LEU A 79 8.67 -7.70 1.19
CA LEU A 79 9.58 -7.51 2.33
C LEU A 79 11.04 -7.51 1.85
#